data_AF-A0A382N190-F1
#
_entry.id   AF-A0A382N190-F1
#
_cell.length_a   1.000
_cell.length_b   1.000
_cell.length_c   1.000
_cell.angle_alpha   90.00
_cell.angle_beta   90.00
_cell.angle_gamma   90.00
#
_symmetry.space_group_name_H-M   'P 1'
#
loop_
_entity.id
_entity.type
_entity.pdbx_description
1 polymer ?
#
loop_
_entity_poly.entity_id
_entity_poly.type
_entity_poly.pdbx_seq_one_letter_code
_entity_poly.pdbx_strand_id
1 'polypeptide(L)' 'MKYTYEELAKMIDHSLLHPTMTDADLEEGCRLAAEYGVASVCIKPYAVKRAVELLRDT' A
#
# COMPACT_ATOMS: atom_id res chain seq x y z
N MET A 1 9.16 22.71 -9.91
CA MET A 1 8.20 21.96 -9.06
C MET A 1 8.81 21.86 -7.68
N LYS A 2 8.06 22.13 -6.60
CA LYS A 2 8.62 22.27 -5.24
C LYS A 2 9.03 20.93 -4.60
N TYR A 3 8.47 19.82 -5.08
CA TYR A 3 8.72 18.48 -4.55
C TYR A 3 9.08 17.51 -5.68
N THR A 4 9.87 16.49 -5.36
CA THR A 4 10.12 15.34 -6.25
C THR A 4 8.97 14.34 -6.18
N TYR A 5 8.97 13.39 -7.11
CA TYR A 5 7.98 12.31 -7.12
C TYR A 5 8.07 11.47 -5.84
N GLU A 6 9.28 11.13 -5.40
CA GLU A 6 9.54 10.30 -4.23
C GLU A 6 9.09 10.99 -2.95
N GLU A 7 9.33 12.30 -2.85
CA GLU A 7 8.84 13.11 -1.73
C GLU A 7 7.31 13.10 -1.67
N LEU A 8 6.64 13.20 -2.83
CA LEU A 8 5.18 13.11 -2.91
C LEU A 8 4.67 11.71 -2.56
N ALA A 9 5.32 10.64 -3.05
CA ALA A 9 4.95 9.27 -2.74
C ALA A 9 5.03 8.99 -1.23
N LYS A 10 6.08 9.46 -0.56
CA LYS A 10 6.26 9.34 0.90
C LYS A 10 5.29 10.20 1.73
N MET A 11 4.35 10.90 1.10
CA MET A 11 3.23 11.58 1.77
C MET A 11 1.89 10.84 1.60
N ILE A 12 1.88 9.66 0.96
CA ILE A 12 0.66 8.92 0.63
C ILE A 12 0.52 7.67 1.51
N ASP A 13 -0.68 7.48 2.06
CA ASP A 13 -1.13 6.24 2.69
C ASP A 13 -2.14 5.53 1.76
N HIS A 14 -1.73 4.40 1.19
CA HIS A 14 -2.56 3.68 0.22
C HIS A 14 -3.71 2.94 0.91
N SER A 15 -4.95 3.33 0.63
CA SER A 15 -6.14 2.84 1.34
C SER A 15 -6.78 1.62 0.67
N LEU A 16 -6.77 0.48 1.37
CA LEU A 16 -7.31 -0.82 0.98
C LEU A 16 -8.41 -1.29 1.94
N LEU A 17 -9.38 -0.41 2.17
CA LEU A 17 -10.43 -0.59 3.19
C LEU A 17 -11.85 -0.72 2.60
N HIS A 18 -11.99 -0.72 1.27
CA HIS A 18 -13.30 -0.82 0.67
C HIS A 18 -13.96 -2.17 1.03
N PRO A 19 -15.23 -2.19 1.49
CA PRO A 19 -15.87 -3.41 2.01
C PRO A 19 -15.92 -4.53 0.97
N THR A 20 -16.05 -4.18 -0.31
CA THR A 20 -16.14 -5.15 -1.42
C THR A 20 -14.78 -5.61 -1.98
N MET A 21 -13.65 -5.07 -1.49
CA MET A 21 -12.33 -5.56 -1.90
C MET A 21 -12.14 -7.02 -1.47
N THR A 22 -11.76 -7.85 -2.43
CA THR A 22 -11.34 -9.23 -2.25
C THR A 22 -9.91 -9.29 -1.74
N ASP A 23 -9.48 -10.46 -1.24
CA ASP A 23 -8.09 -10.63 -0.80
C ASP A 23 -7.09 -10.42 -1.94
N ALA A 24 -7.46 -10.79 -3.18
CA ALA A 24 -6.63 -10.52 -4.35
C ALA A 24 -6.46 -9.01 -4.61
N ASP A 25 -7.51 -8.21 -4.42
CA ASP A 25 -7.43 -6.75 -4.55
C ASP A 25 -6.51 -6.15 -3.48
N LEU A 26 -6.53 -6.71 -2.27
CA LEU A 26 -5.64 -6.28 -1.19
C LEU A 26 -4.17 -6.59 -1.52
N GLU A 27 -3.88 -7.79 -2.04
CA GLU A 27 -2.51 -8.14 -2.44
C GLU A 27 -2.00 -7.27 -3.58
N GLU A 28 -2.85 -7.00 -4.57
CA GLU A 28 -2.51 -6.13 -5.70
C GLU A 28 -2.28 -4.70 -5.24
N GLY A 29 -3.12 -4.20 -4.35
CA GLY A 29 -2.94 -2.90 -3.70
C GLY A 29 -1.62 -2.79 -2.93
N CYS A 30 -1.20 -3.84 -2.23
CA CYS A 30 0.12 -3.88 -1.59
C CYS A 30 1.25 -3.82 -2.62
N ARG A 31 1.16 -4.58 -3.72
CA ARG A 31 2.17 -4.53 -4.80
C ARG A 31 2.24 -3.14 -5.44
N LEU A 32 1.11 -2.49 -5.65
CA LEU A 32 1.03 -1.12 -6.15
C LEU A 32 1.70 -0.15 -5.17
N ALA A 33 1.39 -0.24 -3.88
CA ALA A 33 2.02 0.61 -2.87
C ALA A 33 3.55 0.49 -2.87
N ALA A 34 4.08 -0.72 -3.05
CA ALA A 34 5.51 -0.97 -3.20
C ALA A 34 6.08 -0.36 -4.49
N GLU A 35 5.43 -0.57 -5.63
CA GLU A 35 5.85 -0.02 -6.93
C GLU A 35 5.95 1.51 -6.90
N TYR A 36 4.97 2.16 -6.27
CA TYR A 36 4.93 3.61 -6.14
C TYR A 36 5.78 4.14 -4.98
N GLY A 37 6.32 3.27 -4.14
CA GLY A 37 7.18 3.64 -3.01
C GLY A 37 6.47 4.52 -1.98
N VAL A 38 5.17 4.32 -1.76
CA VAL A 38 4.37 5.14 -0.84
C VAL A 38 4.82 4.98 0.61
N ALA A 39 4.32 5.82 1.51
CA ALA A 39 4.72 5.78 2.91
C ALA A 39 4.16 4.55 3.65
N SER A 40 2.88 4.26 3.43
CA SER A 40 2.21 3.18 4.14
C SER A 40 1.02 2.61 3.35
N VAL A 41 0.52 1.47 3.83
CA VAL A 41 -0.73 0.86 3.37
C VAL A 41 -1.70 0.77 4.54
N CYS A 42 -2.89 1.34 4.36
CA CYS A 42 -4.02 1.22 5.29
C CYS A 42 -4.89 0.04 4.84
N ILE A 43 -4.80 -1.10 5.53
CA ILE A 43 -5.44 -2.36 5.11
C ILE A 43 -6.38 -2.92 6.19
N LYS A 44 -7.33 -3.77 5.78
CA LYS A 44 -8.22 -4.50 6.70
C LYS A 44 -7.41 -5.29 7.73
N PRO A 45 -7.78 -5.28 9.04
CA PRO A 45 -6.98 -5.88 10.10
C PRO A 45 -6.58 -7.35 9.87
N TYR A 46 -7.48 -8.15 9.30
CA TYR A 46 -7.22 -9.57 9.05
C TYR A 46 -6.12 -9.81 7.99
N ALA A 47 -5.89 -8.87 7.09
CA ALA A 47 -4.95 -8.98 5.99
C ALA A 47 -3.56 -8.40 6.32
N VAL A 48 -3.38 -7.79 7.50
CA VAL A 48 -2.11 -7.17 7.92
C VAL A 48 -0.95 -8.15 7.84
N LYS A 49 -1.14 -9.39 8.30
CA LYS A 49 -0.08 -10.42 8.22
C LYS A 49 0.39 -10.63 6.77
N ARG A 50 -0.57 -10.70 5.84
CA ARG A 50 -0.28 -10.91 4.42
C ARG A 50 0.40 -9.69 3.79
N ALA A 51 -0.06 -8.48 4.13
CA ALA A 51 0.58 -7.25 3.68
C ALA A 51 2.04 -7.15 4.14
N VAL A 52 2.34 -7.50 5.39
CA VAL A 52 3.71 -7.51 5.92
C VAL A 52 4.60 -8.52 5.18
N GLU A 53 4.07 -9.68 4.80
CA GLU A 53 4.81 -10.65 3.98
C GLU A 53 5.10 -10.12 2.57
N LEU A 54 4.14 -9.43 1.95
CA LEU A 54 4.27 -8.88 0.60
C LEU A 54 5.19 -7.66 0.52
N LEU A 55 5.25 -6.85 1.59
CA LEU A 55 5.97 -5.57 1.65
C LEU A 55 7.31 -5.66 2.40
N ARG A 56 7.80 -6.87 2.72
CA ARG A 56 8.98 -7.04 3.58
C ARG A 56 10.26 -6.38 3.03
N ASP A 57 10.40 -6.33 1.71
CA ASP A 57 11.64 -5.91 1.02
C ASP A 57 11.42 -4.67 0.13
N THR A 58 10.41 -3.85 0.44
CA THR A 58 9.97 -2.69 -0.36
C THR A 58 10.29 -1.37 0.29
#